data_AF-C8BNC8-F1
#
_entry.id   AF-C8BNC8-F1
#
_cell.length_a   1.000
_cell.length_b   1.000
_cell.length_c   1.000
_cell.angle_alpha   90.00
_cell.angle_beta   90.00
_cell.angle_gamma   90.00
#
_symmetry.space_group_name_H-M   'P 1'
#
loop_
_entity.id
_entity.type
_entity.pdbx_description
1 polymer ?
#
loop_
_entity_poly.entity_id
_entity_poly.type
_entity_poly.pdbx_seq_one_letter_code
_entity_poly.pdbx_strand_id
1 'polypeptide(L)'
;MLPVLDLEWRTGAIMAALYLFPFLLLAGLPPSDFSDIGAIFIWFVYFIVAFIILVIEAIIAHAWLDISFVPWGLALIFGSLLLTVALSPIFTLLGGLWIVPPAVAFLIGATQG
;
A
#
# COMPACT_ATOMS: atom_id res chain seq x y z
N MET A 1 -31.49 -5.37 3.59
CA MET A 1 -30.25 -5.96 3.06
C MET A 1 -29.42 -4.79 2.55
N LEU A 2 -28.41 -4.37 3.32
CA LEU A 2 -27.39 -3.47 2.75
C LEU A 2 -26.66 -4.30 1.69
N PRO A 3 -26.52 -3.79 0.46
CA PRO A 3 -26.05 -4.58 -0.66
C PRO A 3 -24.61 -5.00 -0.38
N VAL A 4 -24.28 -6.26 -0.67
CA VAL A 4 -22.97 -6.90 -0.47
C VAL A 4 -21.80 -6.01 -0.96
N LEU A 5 -22.03 -5.22 -2.02
CA LEU A 5 -21.09 -4.22 -2.52
C LEU A 5 -20.64 -3.20 -1.46
N ASP A 6 -21.55 -2.66 -0.64
CA ASP A 6 -21.17 -1.65 0.36
C ASP A 6 -20.16 -2.19 1.38
N LEU A 7 -20.17 -3.51 1.66
CA LEU A 7 -19.23 -4.12 2.58
C LEU A 7 -17.84 -4.25 1.94
N GLU A 8 -17.76 -4.76 0.71
CA GLU A 8 -16.53 -4.95 -0.05
C GLU A 8 -15.78 -3.63 -0.27
N TRP A 9 -16.50 -2.58 -0.73
CA TRP A 9 -15.92 -1.24 -0.93
C TRP A 9 -15.41 -0.63 0.39
N ARG A 10 -16.07 -0.94 1.52
CA ARG A 10 -15.61 -0.51 2.85
C ARG A 10 -14.36 -1.26 3.28
N THR A 11 -14.27 -2.57 3.06
CA THR A 11 -13.07 -3.34 3.38
C THR A 11 -11.88 -2.87 2.55
N GLY A 12 -12.07 -2.61 1.26
CA GLY A 12 -11.05 -1.98 0.41
C GLY A 12 -10.60 -0.63 0.94
N ALA A 13 -11.53 0.26 1.31
CA ALA A 13 -11.19 1.56 1.86
C ALA A 13 -10.43 1.47 3.19
N ILE A 14 -10.78 0.51 4.05
CA ILE A 14 -10.09 0.24 5.32
C ILE A 14 -8.64 -0.20 5.04
N MET A 15 -8.44 -1.16 4.13
CA MET A 15 -7.09 -1.61 3.77
C MET A 15 -6.24 -0.46 3.21
N ALA A 16 -6.77 0.30 2.25
CA ALA A 16 -6.07 1.47 1.71
C ALA A 16 -5.66 2.45 2.82
N ALA A 17 -6.53 2.68 3.80
CA ALA A 17 -6.24 3.55 4.94
C ALA A 17 -5.21 2.95 5.91
N LEU A 18 -5.22 1.63 6.11
CA LEU A 18 -4.24 0.91 6.94
C LEU A 18 -2.81 1.05 6.39
N TYR A 19 -2.65 1.19 5.09
CA TYR A 19 -1.36 1.56 4.49
C TYR A 19 -1.11 3.07 4.56
N LEU A 20 -2.03 3.85 3.98
CA LEU A 20 -1.79 5.26 3.65
C LEU A 20 -1.58 6.12 4.89
N PHE A 21 -2.34 5.88 5.96
CA PHE A 21 -2.29 6.72 7.15
C PHE A 21 -0.99 6.53 7.95
N PRO A 22 -0.54 5.31 8.27
CA PRO A 22 0.79 5.10 8.86
C PRO A 22 1.91 5.61 7.97
N PHE A 23 1.81 5.43 6.65
CA PHE A 23 2.83 5.92 5.73
C PHE A 23 2.91 7.44 5.73
N LEU A 24 1.75 8.13 5.74
CA LEU A 24 1.67 9.59 5.92
C LEU A 24 2.32 10.08 7.21
N LEU A 25 2.08 9.37 8.32
CA LEU A 25 2.64 9.73 9.62
C LEU A 25 4.17 9.55 9.68
N LEU A 26 4.71 8.54 9.01
CA LEU A 26 6.12 8.18 9.09
C LEU A 26 6.97 8.84 7.99
N ALA A 27 6.42 8.99 6.79
CA ALA A 27 7.13 9.52 5.62
C ALA A 27 6.77 10.99 5.32
N GLY A 28 5.76 11.57 5.98
CA GLY A 28 5.32 12.95 5.73
C GLY A 28 4.46 13.07 4.48
N LEU A 29 4.29 14.27 3.93
CA LEU A 29 3.54 14.44 2.67
C LEU A 29 4.36 13.96 1.47
N PRO A 30 3.70 13.54 0.37
CA PRO A 30 4.40 13.27 -0.88
C PRO A 30 5.23 14.49 -1.30
N PRO A 31 6.51 14.31 -1.68
CA PRO A 31 7.35 15.41 -2.14
C PRO A 31 6.71 16.15 -3.30
N SER A 32 6.78 17.49 -3.29
CA SER A 32 6.34 18.31 -4.42
C SER A 32 7.33 18.28 -5.60
N ASP A 33 8.59 17.94 -5.32
CA ASP A 33 9.63 17.80 -6.35
C ASP A 33 10.50 16.58 -6.04
N PHE A 34 10.67 15.70 -7.02
CA PHE A 34 11.27 14.37 -6.84
C PHE A 34 12.70 14.28 -7.41
N SER A 35 13.28 15.41 -7.83
CA SER A 35 14.52 15.47 -8.61
C SER A 35 15.82 15.63 -7.80
N ASP A 36 15.76 15.75 -6.48
CA ASP A 36 16.94 16.10 -5.68
C ASP A 36 17.76 14.86 -5.27
N ILE A 37 19.02 14.81 -5.70
CA ILE A 37 19.92 13.63 -5.58
C ILE A 37 20.34 13.35 -4.12
N GLY A 38 20.23 14.33 -3.22
CA GLY A 38 20.34 14.13 -1.77
C GLY A 38 19.26 13.22 -1.19
N ALA A 39 18.20 12.92 -1.94
CA ALA A 39 17.06 12.11 -1.53
C ALA A 39 17.25 10.60 -1.70
N ILE A 40 18.31 10.09 -2.36
CA ILE A 40 18.48 8.64 -2.60
C ILE A 40 18.49 7.84 -1.28
N PHE A 41 19.15 8.35 -0.23
CA PHE A 41 19.15 7.71 1.08
C PHE A 41 17.75 7.71 1.73
N ILE A 42 17.00 8.79 1.54
CA ILE A 42 15.62 8.94 2.03
C ILE A 42 14.69 7.96 1.29
N TRP A 43 14.94 7.69 0.01
CA TRP A 43 14.16 6.72 -0.78
C TRP A 43 14.27 5.32 -0.19
N PHE A 44 15.47 4.90 0.20
CA PHE A 44 15.68 3.60 0.82
C PHE A 44 14.92 3.46 2.15
N VAL A 45 14.92 4.52 2.97
CA VAL A 45 14.14 4.57 4.21
C VAL A 45 12.65 4.44 3.92
N TYR A 46 12.12 5.14 2.91
CA TYR A 46 10.70 5.08 2.57
C TYR A 46 10.29 3.71 2.03
N PHE A 47 11.16 3.04 1.28
CA PHE A 47 10.93 1.66 0.86
C PHE A 47 10.87 0.69 2.05
N ILE A 48 11.78 0.82 3.01
CA ILE A 48 11.77 0.00 4.21
C ILE A 48 10.49 0.24 5.03
N VAL A 49 10.14 1.52 5.24
CA VAL A 49 8.92 1.89 5.96
C VAL A 49 7.69 1.32 5.25
N ALA A 50 7.60 1.48 3.93
CA ALA A 50 6.52 0.91 3.12
C ALA A 50 6.44 -0.62 3.27
N PHE A 51 7.57 -1.31 3.19
CA PHE A 51 7.63 -2.76 3.35
C PHE A 51 7.14 -3.20 4.74
N ILE A 52 7.60 -2.54 5.80
CA ILE A 52 7.17 -2.84 7.18
C ILE A 52 5.66 -2.64 7.32
N ILE A 53 5.11 -1.54 6.81
CA ILE A 53 3.67 -1.28 6.85
C ILE A 53 2.91 -2.36 6.09
N LEU A 54 3.35 -2.75 4.89
CA LEU A 54 2.70 -3.80 4.10
C LEU A 54 2.72 -5.17 4.79
N VAL A 55 3.80 -5.49 5.50
CA VAL A 55 3.88 -6.72 6.31
C VAL A 55 2.86 -6.68 7.46
N ILE A 56 2.81 -5.56 8.19
CA ILE A 56 1.84 -5.36 9.28
C ILE A 56 0.41 -5.43 8.73
N GLU A 57 0.15 -4.77 7.61
CA GLU A 57 -1.15 -4.76 6.96
C GLU A 57 -1.57 -6.15 6.49
N ALA A 58 -0.67 -6.94 5.89
CA ALA A 58 -0.96 -8.32 5.51
C ALA A 58 -1.32 -9.19 6.73
N ILE A 59 -0.66 -8.97 7.87
CA ILE A 59 -0.99 -9.65 9.13
C ILE A 59 -2.37 -9.22 9.65
N ILE A 60 -2.66 -7.92 9.62
CA ILE A 60 -3.97 -7.38 10.04
C ILE A 60 -5.08 -7.93 9.14
N ALA A 61 -4.89 -7.89 7.82
CA ALA A 61 -5.86 -8.40 6.85
C ALA A 61 -6.18 -9.88 7.10
N HIS A 62 -5.15 -10.68 7.42
CA HIS A 62 -5.35 -12.09 7.76
C HIS A 62 -6.05 -12.32 9.10
N ALA A 63 -5.63 -11.61 10.14
CA ALA A 63 -6.14 -11.86 11.49
C ALA A 63 -7.48 -11.18 11.79
N TRP A 64 -7.86 -10.12 11.06
CA TRP A 64 -9.01 -9.26 11.38
C TRP A 64 -10.02 -9.13 10.25
N LEU A 65 -9.62 -9.34 9.00
CA LEU A 65 -10.48 -9.18 7.82
C LEU A 65 -10.72 -10.51 7.07
N ASP A 66 -10.25 -11.63 7.62
CA ASP A 66 -10.37 -12.98 7.05
C ASP A 66 -9.81 -13.13 5.62
N ILE A 67 -8.88 -12.25 5.24
CA ILE A 67 -8.21 -12.30 3.93
C ILE A 67 -7.05 -13.27 4.01
N SER A 68 -6.98 -14.25 3.11
CA SER A 68 -5.90 -15.24 3.15
C SER A 68 -4.51 -14.61 2.97
N PHE A 69 -3.58 -14.92 3.89
CA PHE A 69 -2.19 -14.45 3.79
C PHE A 69 -1.51 -14.92 2.50
N VAL A 70 -1.79 -16.15 2.06
CA VAL A 70 -1.40 -16.67 0.74
C VAL A 70 -2.67 -16.93 -0.08
N PRO A 71 -2.86 -16.31 -1.25
CA PRO A 71 -1.88 -15.56 -2.03
C PRO A 71 -1.84 -14.04 -1.75
N TRP A 72 -2.85 -13.49 -1.08
CA TRP A 72 -3.14 -12.06 -1.12
C TRP A 72 -2.20 -11.21 -0.27
N GLY A 73 -1.80 -11.67 0.92
CA GLY A 73 -0.78 -10.99 1.72
C GLY A 73 0.57 -10.91 1.00
N LEU A 74 0.97 -11.96 0.27
CA LEU A 74 2.18 -11.94 -0.56
C LEU A 74 2.06 -10.99 -1.75
N ALA A 75 0.90 -10.96 -2.41
CA ALA A 75 0.61 -10.01 -3.47
C ALA A 75 0.64 -8.56 -2.96
N LEU A 76 0.11 -8.32 -1.76
CA LEU A 76 0.17 -7.01 -1.10
C LEU A 76 1.63 -6.60 -0.81
N ILE A 77 2.46 -7.46 -0.24
CA ILE A 77 3.83 -7.10 0.12
C ILE A 77 4.72 -6.96 -1.14
N PHE A 78 4.85 -8.05 -1.90
CA PHE A 78 5.82 -8.10 -3.00
C PHE A 78 5.23 -7.55 -4.29
N GLY A 79 3.95 -7.84 -4.56
CA GLY A 79 3.28 -7.35 -5.76
C GLY A 79 3.19 -5.82 -5.79
N SER A 80 2.85 -5.18 -4.66
CA SER A 80 2.80 -3.71 -4.58
C SER A 80 4.15 -3.06 -4.82
N LEU A 81 5.22 -3.59 -4.23
CA LEU A 81 6.56 -3.04 -4.41
C LEU A 81 7.10 -3.27 -5.82
N LEU A 82 6.90 -4.47 -6.38
CA LEU A 82 7.25 -4.75 -7.77
C LEU A 82 6.48 -3.86 -8.74
N LEU A 83 5.18 -3.66 -8.50
CA LEU A 83 4.35 -2.79 -9.32
C LEU A 83 4.78 -1.31 -9.19
N THR A 84 5.19 -0.88 -8.01
CA THR A 84 5.76 0.46 -7.78
C THR A 84 7.01 0.67 -8.62
N VAL A 85 7.91 -0.32 -8.64
CA VAL A 85 9.14 -0.28 -9.47
C VAL A 85 8.79 -0.34 -10.96
N ALA A 86 7.88 -1.23 -11.36
CA ALA A 86 7.50 -1.41 -12.77
C ALA A 86 6.85 -0.15 -13.36
N LEU A 87 6.11 0.61 -12.55
CA LEU A 87 5.45 1.83 -12.97
C LEU A 87 6.29 3.11 -12.71
N SER A 88 7.55 2.96 -12.25
CA SER A 88 8.48 4.07 -12.11
C SER A 88 8.75 4.92 -13.38
N PRO A 89 8.50 4.44 -14.62
CA PRO A 89 8.53 5.31 -15.79
C PRO A 89 7.34 6.29 -15.91
N ILE A 90 6.23 6.02 -15.20
CA ILE A 90 4.99 6.81 -15.26
C ILE A 90 4.94 7.82 -14.11
N PHE A 91 5.41 7.43 -12.93
CA PHE A 91 5.53 8.27 -11.75
C PHE A 91 6.87 8.04 -11.08
N THR A 92 7.32 9.00 -10.28
CA THR A 92 8.55 8.83 -9.53
C THR A 92 8.43 7.65 -8.57
N LEU A 93 9.54 6.95 -8.32
CA LEU A 93 9.52 5.78 -7.44
C LEU A 93 8.95 6.11 -6.04
N LEU A 94 9.26 7.30 -5.53
CA LEU A 94 8.66 7.83 -4.31
C LEU A 94 7.16 8.11 -4.44
N GLY A 95 6.73 8.77 -5.52
CA GLY A 95 5.31 9.03 -5.77
C GLY A 95 4.51 7.72 -5.88
N GLY A 96 5.13 6.68 -6.43
CA GLY A 96 4.56 5.34 -6.51
C GLY A 96 4.23 4.72 -5.15
N LEU A 97 5.05 4.96 -4.12
CA LEU A 97 4.77 4.45 -2.76
C LEU A 97 3.51 5.07 -2.14
N TRP A 98 3.10 6.27 -2.57
CA TRP A 98 1.87 6.92 -2.10
C TRP A 98 0.61 6.42 -2.81
N ILE A 99 0.76 5.75 -3.95
CA ILE A 99 -0.34 5.46 -4.87
C ILE A 99 -0.54 3.95 -5.01
N VAL A 100 0.54 3.22 -5.31
CA VAL A 100 0.47 1.81 -5.69
C VAL A 100 0.10 0.92 -4.49
N PRO A 101 0.82 0.94 -3.36
CA PRO A 101 0.44 0.10 -2.22
C PRO A 101 -0.99 0.33 -1.72
N PRO A 102 -1.50 1.56 -1.51
CA PRO A 102 -2.87 1.74 -1.08
C PRO A 102 -3.89 1.35 -2.16
N ALA A 103 -3.57 1.48 -3.46
CA ALA A 103 -4.43 0.98 -4.53
C ALA A 103 -4.49 -0.56 -4.55
N VAL A 104 -3.37 -1.24 -4.36
CA VAL A 104 -3.33 -2.71 -4.28
C VAL A 104 -4.08 -3.20 -3.04
N ALA A 105 -3.83 -2.59 -1.89
CA ALA A 105 -4.57 -2.82 -0.66
C ALA A 105 -6.09 -2.66 -0.85
N PHE A 106 -6.49 -1.57 -1.51
CA PHE A 106 -7.88 -1.31 -1.85
C PHE A 106 -8.49 -2.44 -2.67
N LEU A 107 -7.82 -2.83 -3.76
CA LEU A 107 -8.31 -3.87 -4.67
C LEU A 107 -8.39 -5.24 -4.00
N ILE A 108 -7.43 -5.58 -3.14
CA ILE A 108 -7.47 -6.82 -2.37
C ILE A 108 -8.65 -6.79 -1.40
N GLY A 109 -8.81 -5.73 -0.60
CA GLY A 109 -9.92 -5.62 0.33
C GLY A 109 -11.28 -5.60 -0.36
N ALA A 110 -11.39 -4.94 -1.51
CA ALA A 110 -12.62 -4.86 -2.29
C ALA A 110 -12.98 -6.16 -3.04
N THR A 111 -12.06 -7.12 -3.14
CA THR A 111 -12.33 -8.39 -3.86
C THR A 111 -12.31 -9.61 -2.96
N GLN A 112 -11.72 -9.51 -1.76
CA GLN A 112 -11.48 -10.65 -0.87
C GLN A 112 -12.08 -10.49 0.53
N GLY A 113 -12.63 -9.32 0.87
CA GLY A 113 -13.15 -9.04 2.23
C GLY A 113 -14.54 -8.46 2.27
#